data_AF-A0AA44YG76-F1
#
_entry.id   AF-A0AA44YG76-F1
#
_cell.length_a   1.000
_cell.length_b   1.000
_cell.length_c   1.000
_cell.angle_alpha   90.00
_cell.angle_beta   90.00
_cell.angle_gamma   90.00
#
_symmetry.space_group_name_H-M   'P 1'
#
loop_
_entity.id
_entity.type
_entity.pdbx_description
1 polymer ?
#
loop_
_entity_poly.entity_id
_entity_poly.type
_entity_poly.pdbx_seq_one_letter_code
_entity_poly.pdbx_strand_id
1 'polypeptide(L)' 'MPRKSPNQLYWESLDRERLVDEYNSFLRDNGYENTPHHADLFVTRKGMVGMKARDAIEALSGGLPPFYD' A
#
# COMPACT_ATOMS: atom_id res chain seq x y z
N MET A 1 -13.58 17.52 10.65
CA MET A 1 -12.58 16.47 10.95
C MET A 1 -11.48 17.10 11.80
N PRO A 2 -11.09 16.51 12.95
CA PRO A 2 -9.97 17.04 13.73
C PRO A 2 -8.68 16.97 12.91
N ARG A 3 -7.88 18.05 12.91
CA ARG A 3 -6.55 18.05 12.25
C ARG A 3 -5.65 17.08 13.02
N LYS A 4 -5.02 16.15 12.31
CA LYS A 4 -4.00 15.27 12.88
C LYS A 4 -2.85 16.13 13.40
N SER A 5 -2.30 15.76 14.55
CA SER A 5 -1.13 16.46 15.10
C SER A 5 0.10 16.23 14.20
N PRO A 6 1.06 17.18 14.16
CA PRO A 6 2.28 17.03 13.37
C PRO A 6 3.04 15.72 13.65
N ASN A 7 3.07 15.28 14.91
CA ASN A 7 3.70 14.03 15.30
C ASN A 7 2.98 12.81 14.71
N GLN A 8 1.65 12.82 14.64
CA GLN A 8 0.89 11.73 14.02
C GLN A 8 1.16 11.65 12.51
N LEU A 9 1.22 12.79 11.82
CA LEU A 9 1.55 12.82 10.39
C LEU A 9 2.96 12.29 10.10
N TYR A 10 3.92 12.61 10.97
CA TYR A 10 5.30 12.13 10.85
C TYR A 10 5.38 10.60 10.98
N TRP A 11 4.76 10.01 12.01
CA TRP A 11 4.76 8.56 12.18
C TRP A 11 4.01 7.85 11.03
N GLU A 12 2.91 8.44 10.56
CA GLU A 12 2.19 7.91 9.38
C GLU A 12 3.04 7.96 8.10
N SER A 13 3.89 8.98 7.92
CA SER A 13 4.83 9.02 6.78
C SER A 13 5.88 7.91 6.85
N LEU A 14 6.45 7.66 8.04
CA LEU A 14 7.44 6.59 8.23
C LEU A 14 6.83 5.21 7.98
N ASP A 15 5.61 4.96 8.47
CA ASP A 15 4.91 3.70 8.22
C ASP A 15 4.60 3.51 6.72
N ARG A 16 4.30 4.60 6.00
CA ARG A 16 4.07 4.57 4.55
C ARG A 16 5.36 4.26 3.79
N GLU A 17 6.47 4.90 4.13
CA GLU A 17 7.79 4.62 3.52
C GLU A 17 8.18 3.16 3.73
N ARG A 18 8.03 2.64 4.95
CA ARG A 18 8.28 1.23 5.26
C ARG A 18 7.42 0.30 4.41
N LEU A 19 6.13 0.62 4.23
CA LEU A 19 5.23 -0.19 3.42
C LEU A 19 5.67 -0.22 1.94
N VAL A 20 6.14 0.91 1.42
CA VAL A 20 6.68 1.03 0.05
C VAL A 20 7.95 0.20 -0.10
N ASP A 21 8.86 0.25 0.87
CA ASP A 21 10.09 -0.54 0.84
C ASP A 21 9.82 -2.05 0.90
N GLU A 22 8.86 -2.46 1.75
CA GLU A 22 8.41 -3.85 1.83
C GLU A 22 7.76 -4.31 0.51
N TYR A 23 6.96 -3.46 -0.13
CA TYR A 23 6.35 -3.75 -1.42
C TYR A 23 7.41 -3.84 -2.54
N ASN A 24 8.36 -2.91 -2.60
CA ASN A 24 9.47 -2.95 -3.56
C ASN A 24 10.34 -4.19 -3.40
N SER A 25 10.56 -4.63 -2.15
CA SER A 25 11.27 -5.88 -1.86
C SER A 25 10.44 -7.08 -2.34
N PHE A 26 9.14 -7.10 -2.04
CA PHE A 26 8.23 -8.13 -2.54
C PHE A 26 8.24 -8.22 -4.08
N LEU A 27 8.20 -7.09 -4.79
CA LEU A 27 8.29 -7.08 -6.25
C LEU A 27 9.61 -7.67 -6.74
N ARG A 28 10.73 -7.23 -6.16
CA ARG A 28 12.07 -7.69 -6.55
C ARG A 28 12.28 -9.19 -6.30
N ASP A 29 11.90 -9.67 -5.13
CA ASP A 29 12.10 -11.06 -4.71
C ASP A 29 11.30 -12.05 -5.57
N ASN A 30 10.19 -11.59 -6.15
CA ASN A 30 9.32 -12.41 -6.98
C ASN A 30 9.46 -12.12 -8.49
N GLY A 31 10.29 -11.13 -8.87
CA GLY A 31 10.43 -10.70 -10.27
C GLY A 31 9.15 -10.06 -10.84
N TYR A 32 8.37 -9.40 -10.00
CA TYR A 32 7.10 -8.77 -10.38
C TYR A 32 7.28 -7.31 -10.79
N GLU A 33 6.47 -6.87 -11.75
CA GLU A 33 6.34 -5.45 -12.12
C GLU A 33 5.40 -4.72 -11.16
N ASN A 34 5.53 -3.40 -11.04
CA ASN A 34 4.58 -2.64 -10.23
C ASN A 34 3.23 -2.53 -10.95
N THR A 35 2.26 -3.34 -10.54
CA THR A 35 0.90 -3.32 -11.09
C THR A 35 -0.13 -3.34 -9.95
N PRO A 36 -1.37 -2.83 -10.18
CA PRO A 36 -2.43 -2.92 -9.18
C PRO A 36 -2.71 -4.36 -8.70
N HIS A 37 -2.55 -5.34 -9.59
CA HIS A 37 -2.73 -6.75 -9.25
C HIS A 37 -1.66 -7.26 -8.28
N HIS A 38 -0.39 -6.89 -8.48
CA HIS A 38 0.68 -7.27 -7.56
C HIS A 38 0.60 -6.52 -6.23
N ALA A 39 0.12 -5.27 -6.24
CA ALA A 39 -0.20 -4.54 -5.02
C ALA A 39 -1.35 -5.22 -4.24
N ASP A 40 -2.40 -5.69 -4.93
CA ASP A 40 -3.49 -6.46 -4.32
C ASP A 40 -3.00 -7.77 -3.65
N LEU A 41 -2.14 -8.52 -4.35
CA LEU A 41 -1.50 -9.71 -3.79
C LEU A 41 -0.66 -9.39 -2.55
N PHE A 42 0.10 -8.29 -2.57
CA PHE A 42 0.90 -7.84 -1.44
C PHE A 42 0.04 -7.48 -0.23
N VAL A 43 -1.01 -6.66 -0.41
CA VAL A 43 -1.87 -6.25 0.70
C VAL A 43 -2.67 -7.43 1.26
N THR A 44 -3.08 -8.37 0.41
CA THR A 44 -3.72 -9.63 0.82
C THR A 44 -2.76 -10.48 1.66
N ARG A 45 -1.49 -10.61 1.25
CA ARG A 45 -0.46 -11.31 2.03
C ARG A 45 -0.19 -10.66 3.39
N LYS A 46 -0.32 -9.33 3.49
CA LYS A 46 -0.23 -8.57 4.74
C LYS A 46 -1.51 -8.66 5.60
N GLY A 47 -2.56 -9.33 5.12
CA GLY A 47 -3.84 -9.47 5.81
C GLY A 47 -4.67 -8.19 5.83
N MET A 48 -4.41 -7.24 4.93
CA MET A 48 -5.20 -6.03 4.79
C MET A 48 -6.49 -6.34 4.03
N VAL A 49 -7.62 -5.77 4.48
CA VAL A 49 -8.94 -5.99 3.86
C VAL A 49 -9.75 -4.69 3.78
N GLY A 50 -10.74 -4.66 2.90
CA GLY A 50 -11.68 -3.55 2.76
C GLY A 50 -11.02 -2.24 2.35
N MET A 51 -11.44 -1.11 2.95
CA MET A 51 -10.93 0.23 2.62
C MET A 51 -9.40 0.35 2.84
N LYS A 52 -8.85 -0.32 3.86
CA LYS A 52 -7.41 -0.29 4.10
C LYS A 52 -6.60 -0.95 2.99
N ALA A 53 -7.10 -2.04 2.42
CA ALA A 53 -6.47 -2.69 1.27
C ALA A 53 -6.55 -1.80 0.04
N ARG A 54 -7.72 -1.22 -0.24
CA ARG A 54 -7.93 -0.28 -1.35
C ARG A 54 -6.96 0.90 -1.28
N ASP A 55 -6.90 1.59 -0.15
CA ASP A 55 -6.03 2.77 0.04
C ASP A 55 -4.55 2.39 -0.09
N ALA A 56 -4.16 1.23 0.41
CA ALA A 56 -2.79 0.73 0.28
C ALA A 56 -2.45 0.37 -1.17
N ILE A 57 -3.35 -0.27 -1.92
CA ILE A 57 -3.12 -0.58 -3.34
C ILE A 57 -2.94 0.71 -4.12
N GLU A 58 -3.87 1.67 -3.99
CA GLU A 58 -3.79 2.95 -4.68
C GLU A 58 -2.49 3.71 -4.33
N ALA A 59 -2.07 3.67 -3.07
CA ALA A 59 -0.82 4.27 -2.62
C ALA A 59 0.45 3.61 -3.18
N LEU A 60 0.41 2.30 -3.47
CA LEU A 60 1.58 1.51 -3.90
C LEU A 60 1.72 1.42 -5.42
N SER A 61 0.62 1.20 -6.14
CA SER A 61 0.60 1.03 -7.59
C SER A 61 0.10 2.25 -8.36
N GLY A 62 -0.37 3.29 -7.67
CA GLY A 62 -0.91 4.51 -8.30
C GLY A 62 -2.26 4.30 -9.00
N GLY A 63 -2.91 3.17 -8.76
CA GLY A 63 -4.18 2.80 -9.37
C GLY A 63 -4.77 1.55 -8.75
N LEU A 64 -6.09 1.39 -8.89
CA LEU A 64 -6.82 0.24 -8.36
C LEU A 64 -6.99 -0.86 -9.42
N PRO A 65 -7.07 -2.13 -9.00
CA PRO A 65 -7.41 -3.22 -9.91
C PRO A 65 -8.83 -3.05 -10.49
N PRO A 66 -9.12 -3.63 -11.67
CA PRO A 66 -10.43 -3.50 -12.32
C PRO A 66 -11.63 -4.01 -11.51
N PHE A 67 -11.39 -4.86 -10.50
CA PHE A 67 -12.43 -5.41 -9.62
C PHE A 67 -12.74 -4.52 -8.41
N TYR A 68 -12.04 -3.40 -8.25
CA TYR A 68 -12.31 -2.36 -7.24
C TYR A 68 -13.13 -1.18 -7.81
N ASP A 69 -13.47 -1.22 -9.10
CA ASP A 69 -14.31 -0.26 -9.81
C ASP A 69 -15.81 -0.50 -9.55
#